data_AF-A0A9D2LUV2-F1
#
_entry.id   AF-A0A9D2LUV2-F1
#
_cell.length_a   1.000
_cell.length_b   1.000
_cell.length_c   1.000
_cell.angle_alpha   90.00
_cell.angle_beta   90.00
_cell.angle_gamma   90.00
#
_symmetry.space_group_name_H-M   'P 1'
#
loop_
_entity.id
_entity.type
_entity.pdbx_description
1 polymer ?
#
loop_
_entity_poly.entity_id
_entity_poly.type
_entity_poly.pdbx_seq_one_letter_code
_entity_poly.pdbx_strand_id
1 'polypeptide(L)'
;MEKRIMVTKKNGTKEVFQGRKIVDAIRQSARRAMVQLSQQDESTVVQEVLAKIEGSETTVEKIHTMVENALDIVNADVAKAYRDYRNYKQEFARMFEEVREDADNITFGEDRDNANSDSSLVSTKRALIFNSLEKRLYQRFFLSPEQNQAEKDGYIYVHDKNARLLTMNCCLFDMANVLNGGFTMGNLPYNEPGTLDTAFDVIGDVILSAAGQQYGGFTIPEIDKVLAYYAEKSYHKYLSSY
;
A
#
# COMPACT_ATOMS: atom_id res chain seq x y z
N MET A 1 30.20 3.65 -40.21
CA MET A 1 29.66 4.74 -39.39
C MET A 1 28.63 4.14 -38.47
N GLU A 2 28.83 4.19 -37.15
CA GLU A 2 27.79 3.77 -36.20
C GLU A 2 26.56 4.65 -36.39
N LYS A 3 25.42 4.02 -36.64
CA LYS A 3 24.13 4.70 -36.84
C LYS A 3 23.76 5.37 -35.51
N ARG A 4 23.86 6.70 -35.44
CA ARG A 4 23.58 7.47 -34.22
C ARG A 4 22.06 7.59 -34.06
N ILE A 5 21.48 6.65 -33.31
CA ILE A 5 20.03 6.58 -33.09
C ILE A 5 19.66 7.43 -31.87
N MET A 6 18.68 8.31 -32.03
CA MET A 6 18.09 9.09 -30.95
C MET A 6 16.80 8.43 -30.43
N VAL A 7 16.66 8.34 -29.12
CA VAL A 7 15.52 7.75 -28.43
C VAL A 7 14.76 8.84 -27.70
N THR A 8 13.48 9.01 -28.05
CA THR A 8 12.56 9.93 -27.37
C THR A 8 11.91 9.22 -26.18
N LYS A 9 12.11 9.77 -24.97
CA LYS A 9 11.50 9.31 -23.72
C LYS A 9 10.05 9.76 -23.59
N LYS A 10 9.32 9.16 -22.65
CA LYS A 10 7.93 9.52 -22.32
C LYS A 10 7.74 11.00 -21.95
N ASN A 11 8.74 11.61 -21.31
CA ASN A 11 8.72 13.04 -20.96
C ASN A 11 9.18 13.96 -22.11
N GLY A 12 9.32 13.46 -23.34
CA GLY A 12 9.73 14.22 -24.52
C GLY A 12 11.25 14.46 -24.65
N THR A 13 12.05 14.12 -23.64
CA THR A 13 13.51 14.26 -23.71
C THR A 13 14.14 13.24 -24.67
N LYS A 14 15.17 13.66 -25.42
CA LYS A 14 15.89 12.80 -26.36
C LYS A 14 17.24 12.37 -25.79
N GLU A 15 17.60 11.10 -25.94
CA GLU A 15 18.92 10.57 -25.58
C GLU A 15 19.48 9.67 -26.69
N VAL A 16 20.80 9.48 -26.72
CA VAL A 16 21.41 8.52 -27.65
C VAL A 16 21.08 7.10 -27.22
N PHE A 17 20.75 6.24 -28.18
CA PHE A 17 20.53 4.81 -27.94
C PHE A 17 21.74 4.15 -27.26
N GLN A 18 21.49 3.36 -26.23
CA GLN A 18 22.51 2.61 -25.50
C GLN A 18 22.06 1.16 -25.33
N GLY A 19 22.66 0.24 -26.09
CA GLY A 19 22.33 -1.19 -26.01
C GLY A 19 22.51 -1.78 -24.60
N ARG A 20 23.44 -1.24 -23.81
CA ARG A 20 23.63 -1.61 -22.40
C ARG A 20 22.36 -1.49 -21.56
N LYS A 21 21.51 -0.49 -21.79
CA LYS A 21 20.25 -0.34 -21.05
C LYS A 21 19.27 -1.48 -21.32
N ILE A 22 19.28 -2.01 -22.55
CA ILE A 22 18.49 -3.19 -22.91
C ILE A 22 19.05 -4.41 -22.17
N VAL A 23 20.37 -4.62 -22.23
CA VAL A 23 21.05 -5.72 -21.52
C VAL A 23 20.72 -5.71 -20.03
N ASP A 24 20.80 -4.55 -19.37
CA ASP A 24 20.49 -4.42 -17.94
C ASP A 24 19.01 -4.76 -17.64
N ALA A 25 18.08 -4.33 -18.51
CA ALA A 25 16.65 -4.61 -18.36
C ALA A 25 16.30 -6.10 -18.59
N ILE A 26 16.87 -6.73 -19.61
CA ILE A 26 16.63 -8.16 -19.89
C ILE A 26 17.29 -9.06 -18.84
N ARG A 27 18.47 -8.68 -18.32
CA ARG A 27 19.09 -9.39 -17.18
C ARG A 27 18.21 -9.33 -15.94
N GLN A 28 17.61 -8.18 -15.65
CA GLN A 28 16.70 -8.06 -14.52
C GLN A 28 15.45 -8.92 -14.70
N SER A 29 14.96 -9.04 -15.93
CA SER A 29 13.82 -9.90 -16.27
C SER A 29 14.19 -11.39 -16.20
N ALA A 30 15.39 -11.75 -16.64
CA ALA A 30 15.93 -13.11 -16.56
C ALA A 30 16.09 -13.57 -15.11
N ARG A 31 16.56 -12.69 -14.22
CA ARG A 31 16.59 -12.97 -12.76
C ARG A 31 15.20 -13.26 -12.20
N ARG A 32 14.16 -12.54 -12.63
CA ARG A 32 12.77 -12.78 -12.20
C ARG A 32 12.23 -14.12 -12.72
N ALA A 33 12.66 -14.52 -13.91
CA ALA A 33 12.33 -15.81 -14.51
C ALA A 33 13.21 -16.97 -14.00
N MET A 34 14.19 -16.70 -13.13
CA MET A 34 15.22 -17.68 -12.72
C MET A 34 16.01 -18.28 -13.90
N VAL A 35 16.20 -17.50 -14.97
CA VAL A 35 16.96 -17.87 -16.17
C VAL A 35 18.28 -17.10 -16.19
N GLN A 36 19.35 -17.75 -16.66
CA GLN A 36 20.63 -17.11 -16.94
C GLN A 36 20.80 -16.95 -18.45
N LEU A 37 20.75 -15.71 -18.93
CA LEU A 37 21.07 -15.39 -20.32
C LEU A 37 22.57 -15.48 -20.56
N SER A 38 22.97 -16.05 -21.69
CA SER A 38 24.35 -15.99 -22.16
C SER A 38 24.68 -14.62 -22.74
N GLN A 39 25.97 -14.31 -22.87
CA GLN A 39 26.41 -13.08 -23.54
C GLN A 39 26.02 -13.03 -25.03
N GLN A 40 25.84 -14.20 -25.64
CA GLN A 40 25.36 -14.32 -27.01
C GLN A 40 23.87 -13.97 -27.08
N ASP A 41 23.05 -14.47 -26.16
CA ASP A 41 21.62 -14.12 -26.07
C ASP A 41 21.41 -12.61 -25.91
N GLU A 42 22.17 -11.98 -25.01
CA GLU A 42 22.14 -10.54 -24.78
C GLU A 42 22.50 -9.74 -26.04
N SER A 43 23.53 -10.22 -26.76
CA SER A 43 23.97 -9.59 -28.01
C SER A 43 22.93 -9.74 -29.10
N THR A 44 22.30 -10.92 -29.23
CA THR A 44 21.22 -11.19 -30.18
C THR A 44 20.04 -10.25 -29.94
N VAL A 45 19.59 -10.07 -28.70
CA VAL A 45 18.48 -9.15 -28.40
C VAL A 45 18.82 -7.72 -28.83
N VAL A 46 20.02 -7.23 -28.51
CA VAL A 46 20.44 -5.86 -28.89
C VAL A 46 20.54 -5.71 -30.41
N GLN A 47 21.07 -6.70 -31.11
CA GLN A 47 21.19 -6.70 -32.57
C GLN A 47 19.82 -6.72 -33.26
N GLU A 48 18.90 -7.56 -32.81
CA GLU A 48 17.52 -7.63 -33.33
C GLU A 48 16.78 -6.30 -33.14
N VAL A 49 16.94 -5.67 -31.97
CA VAL A 49 16.36 -4.34 -31.72
C VAL A 49 16.97 -3.30 -32.65
N LEU A 50 18.30 -3.28 -32.82
CA LEU A 50 18.98 -2.35 -33.73
C LEU A 50 18.57 -2.54 -35.19
N ALA A 51 18.38 -3.79 -35.62
CA ALA A 51 17.96 -4.13 -36.98
C ALA A 51 16.54 -3.64 -37.29
N LYS A 52 15.64 -3.66 -36.30
CA LYS A 52 14.26 -3.20 -36.42
C LYS A 52 14.09 -1.68 -36.30
N ILE A 53 15.14 -0.93 -35.96
CA ILE A 53 15.07 0.54 -35.90
C ILE A 53 15.22 1.13 -37.31
N GLU A 54 14.08 1.54 -37.86
CA GLU A 54 14.00 2.32 -39.09
C GLU A 54 14.43 3.78 -38.84
N GLY A 55 15.35 4.30 -39.67
CA GLY A 55 15.83 5.67 -39.55
C GLY A 55 16.79 5.94 -38.38
N SER A 56 16.80 7.20 -37.93
CA SER A 56 17.74 7.73 -36.90
C SER A 56 17.04 8.14 -35.60
N GLU A 57 15.71 8.00 -35.51
CA GLU A 57 14.91 8.33 -34.33
C GLU A 57 13.90 7.22 -34.00
N THR A 58 13.72 6.92 -32.72
CA THR A 58 12.71 5.97 -32.24
C THR A 58 12.16 6.40 -30.87
N THR A 59 11.09 5.77 -30.40
CA THR A 59 10.52 6.03 -29.06
C THR A 59 10.82 4.87 -28.11
N VAL A 60 10.86 5.16 -26.81
CA VAL A 60 11.03 4.13 -25.77
C VAL A 60 9.96 3.03 -25.86
N GLU A 61 8.73 3.38 -26.20
CA GLU A 61 7.62 2.43 -26.36
C GLU A 61 7.85 1.46 -27.51
N LYS A 62 8.32 1.96 -28.66
CA LYS A 62 8.70 1.10 -29.80
C LYS A 62 9.86 0.17 -29.44
N ILE A 63 10.86 0.68 -28.70
CA ILE A 63 11.97 -0.15 -28.22
C ILE A 63 11.46 -1.28 -27.32
N HIS A 64 10.52 -1.02 -26.40
CA HIS A 64 9.94 -2.07 -25.56
C HIS A 64 9.30 -3.18 -26.40
N THR A 65 8.48 -2.85 -27.41
CA THR A 65 7.89 -3.84 -28.32
C THR A 65 8.97 -4.62 -29.09
N MET A 66 10.04 -3.95 -29.54
CA MET A 66 11.15 -4.61 -30.23
C MET A 66 11.90 -5.58 -29.32
N VAL A 67 12.14 -5.19 -28.06
CA VAL A 67 12.79 -6.04 -27.04
C VAL A 67 11.92 -7.25 -26.70
N GLU A 68 10.61 -7.07 -26.51
CA GLU A 68 9.67 -8.16 -26.27
C GLU A 68 9.71 -9.20 -27.41
N ASN A 69 9.61 -8.74 -28.66
CA ASN A 69 9.69 -9.61 -29.83
C ASN A 69 11.05 -10.31 -29.98
N ALA A 70 12.15 -9.63 -29.65
CA ALA A 70 13.48 -10.22 -29.70
C ALA A 70 13.67 -11.27 -28.60
N LEU A 71 13.12 -11.03 -27.41
CA LEU A 71 13.13 -12.00 -26.32
C LEU A 71 12.28 -13.23 -26.61
N ASP A 72 11.14 -13.11 -27.31
CA ASP A 72 10.33 -14.29 -27.68
C ASP A 72 11.12 -15.27 -28.57
N ILE A 73 12.11 -14.79 -29.34
CA ILE A 73 13.01 -15.62 -30.17
C ILE A 73 14.09 -16.30 -29.30
N VAL A 74 14.59 -15.59 -28.28
CA VAL A 74 15.73 -16.02 -27.46
C VAL A 74 15.28 -16.91 -26.29
N ASN A 75 14.32 -16.43 -25.49
CA ASN A 75 13.78 -17.15 -24.36
C ASN A 75 12.38 -16.62 -23.97
N ALA A 76 11.36 -17.45 -24.20
CA ALA A 76 9.96 -17.09 -23.97
C ALA A 76 9.63 -16.77 -22.50
N ASP A 77 10.30 -17.42 -21.53
CA ASP A 77 10.06 -17.16 -20.09
C ASP A 77 10.58 -15.78 -19.69
N VAL A 78 11.75 -15.39 -20.21
CA VAL A 78 12.31 -14.04 -20.02
C VAL A 78 11.44 -12.99 -20.70
N ALA A 79 10.93 -13.28 -21.90
CA ALA A 79 10.00 -12.41 -22.63
C ALA A 79 8.71 -12.17 -21.83
N LYS A 80 8.13 -13.23 -21.27
CA LYS A 80 6.96 -13.16 -20.39
C LYS A 80 7.26 -12.32 -19.15
N ALA A 81 8.37 -12.59 -18.45
CA ALA A 81 8.76 -11.82 -17.26
C ALA A 81 8.98 -10.32 -17.56
N TYR A 82 9.52 -10.00 -18.74
CA TYR A 82 9.69 -8.63 -19.21
C TYR A 82 8.33 -7.93 -19.43
N ARG A 83 7.40 -8.60 -20.13
CA ARG A 83 6.02 -8.13 -20.37
C ARG A 83 5.26 -7.93 -19.05
N ASP A 84 5.30 -8.94 -18.17
CA ASP A 84 4.63 -8.91 -16.87
C ASP A 84 5.12 -7.73 -16.02
N TYR A 85 6.44 -7.48 -15.99
CA TYR A 85 7.00 -6.34 -15.25
C TYR A 85 6.62 -4.99 -15.85
N ARG A 86 6.58 -4.88 -17.18
CA ARG A 86 6.15 -3.65 -17.86
C ARG A 86 4.68 -3.36 -17.60
N ASN A 87 3.82 -4.36 -17.75
CA ASN A 87 2.38 -4.26 -17.47
C ASN A 87 2.17 -3.87 -16.00
N TYR A 88 2.87 -4.52 -15.07
CA TYR A 88 2.85 -4.15 -13.66
C TYR A 88 3.17 -2.66 -13.44
N LYS A 89 4.23 -2.13 -14.07
CA LYS A 89 4.59 -0.70 -13.94
C LYS A 89 3.54 0.23 -14.52
N GLN A 90 2.93 -0.11 -15.67
CA GLN A 90 1.89 0.69 -16.29
C GLN A 90 0.61 0.69 -15.45
N GLU A 91 0.17 -0.47 -14.98
CA GLU A 91 -1.01 -0.59 -14.13
C GLU A 91 -0.81 0.11 -12.79
N PHE A 92 0.38 0.01 -12.19
CA PHE A 92 0.69 0.71 -10.95
C PHE A 92 0.71 2.24 -11.13
N ALA A 93 1.18 2.73 -12.28
CA ALA A 93 1.08 4.15 -12.62
C ALA A 93 -0.38 4.59 -12.80
N ARG A 94 -1.21 3.78 -13.48
CA ARG A 94 -2.65 4.04 -13.61
C ARG A 94 -3.35 4.08 -12.25
N MET A 95 -3.04 3.13 -11.38
CA MET A 95 -3.57 3.08 -10.02
C MET A 95 -3.25 4.36 -9.24
N PHE A 96 -2.01 4.88 -9.34
CA PHE A 96 -1.66 6.14 -8.69
C PHE A 96 -2.35 7.36 -9.30
N GLU A 97 -2.60 7.35 -10.61
CA GLU A 97 -3.37 8.41 -11.26
C GLU A 97 -4.82 8.41 -10.75
N GLU A 98 -5.45 7.24 -10.63
CA GLU A 98 -6.80 7.12 -10.07
C GLU A 98 -6.84 7.58 -8.59
N VAL A 99 -5.83 7.24 -7.77
CA VAL A 99 -5.73 7.74 -6.39
C VAL A 99 -5.56 9.26 -6.36
N ARG A 100 -4.83 9.84 -7.32
CA ARG A 100 -4.66 11.29 -7.46
C ARG A 100 -5.99 11.95 -7.80
N GLU A 101 -6.75 11.40 -8.75
CA GLU A 101 -8.08 11.89 -9.11
C GLU A 101 -9.05 11.83 -7.92
N ASP A 102 -9.08 10.71 -7.18
CA ASP A 102 -9.87 10.59 -5.95
C ASP A 102 -9.43 11.65 -4.92
N ALA A 103 -8.12 11.86 -4.76
CA ALA A 103 -7.59 12.84 -3.81
C ALA A 103 -7.96 14.28 -4.18
N ASP A 104 -7.92 14.62 -5.47
CA ASP A 104 -8.36 15.92 -5.97
C ASP A 104 -9.86 16.10 -5.71
N ASN A 105 -10.67 15.06 -5.94
CA ASN A 105 -12.11 15.07 -5.65
C ASN A 105 -12.42 15.22 -4.15
N ILE A 106 -11.71 14.51 -3.27
CA ILE A 106 -11.86 14.64 -1.81
C ILE A 106 -11.42 16.03 -1.33
N THR A 107 -10.36 16.57 -1.93
CA THR A 107 -9.76 17.83 -1.49
C THR A 107 -10.61 19.02 -1.91
N PHE A 108 -11.02 19.04 -3.18
CA PHE A 108 -11.64 20.19 -3.84
C PHE A 108 -13.11 19.98 -4.21
N GLY A 109 -13.58 18.73 -4.25
CA GLY A 109 -14.99 18.39 -4.46
C GLY A 109 -15.77 18.30 -3.14
N GLU A 110 -17.10 18.39 -3.25
CA GLU A 110 -18.02 18.13 -2.15
C GLU A 110 -18.28 16.61 -2.06
N ASP A 111 -17.31 15.84 -1.56
CA ASP A 111 -17.46 14.39 -1.46
C ASP A 111 -18.47 14.01 -0.35
N ARG A 112 -19.53 13.27 -0.72
CA ARG A 112 -20.69 12.90 0.12
C ARG A 112 -20.83 11.38 0.32
N ASP A 113 -19.87 10.58 -0.13
CA ASP A 113 -20.00 9.11 -0.18
C ASP A 113 -20.05 8.43 1.19
N ASN A 114 -19.70 9.13 2.28
CA ASN A 114 -19.74 8.56 3.63
C ASN A 114 -20.57 9.44 4.58
N ALA A 115 -21.85 9.08 4.77
CA ALA A 115 -22.79 9.84 5.60
C ALA A 115 -22.36 9.99 7.08
N ASN A 116 -21.39 9.19 7.54
CA ASN A 116 -20.85 9.21 8.91
C ASN A 116 -19.53 9.99 9.06
N SER A 117 -18.98 10.55 7.98
CA SER A 117 -17.70 11.25 8.03
C SER A 117 -17.85 12.65 7.47
N ASP A 118 -17.63 13.66 8.33
CA ASP A 118 -17.61 15.05 7.90
C ASP A 118 -16.38 15.27 6.99
N SER A 119 -16.62 15.20 5.68
CA SER A 119 -15.60 15.40 4.64
C SER A 119 -15.05 16.83 4.61
N SER A 120 -15.57 17.75 5.44
CA SER A 120 -14.97 19.08 5.64
C SER A 120 -13.73 19.06 6.54
N LEU A 121 -13.58 18.06 7.42
CA LEU A 121 -12.46 17.97 8.34
C LEU A 121 -11.18 17.49 7.65
N VAL A 122 -10.07 18.15 7.97
CA VAL A 122 -8.74 17.81 7.41
C VAL A 122 -8.32 16.38 7.75
N SER A 123 -8.63 15.90 8.96
CA SER A 123 -8.37 14.51 9.38
C SER A 123 -9.13 13.51 8.52
N THR A 124 -10.42 13.77 8.26
CA THR A 124 -11.27 12.93 7.40
C THR A 124 -10.73 12.89 5.98
N LYS A 125 -10.38 14.04 5.38
CA LYS A 125 -9.83 14.09 4.01
C LYS A 125 -8.55 13.26 3.89
N ARG A 126 -7.62 13.38 4.84
CA ARG A 126 -6.39 12.57 4.86
C ARG A 126 -6.69 11.08 4.92
N ALA A 127 -7.64 10.67 5.77
CA ALA A 127 -8.05 9.28 5.88
C ALA A 127 -8.69 8.77 4.59
N LEU A 128 -9.60 9.53 3.96
CA LEU A 128 -10.26 9.14 2.70
C LEU A 128 -9.26 8.96 1.55
N ILE A 129 -8.26 9.85 1.43
CA ILE A 129 -7.20 9.72 0.42
C ILE A 129 -6.40 8.44 0.64
N PHE A 130 -6.05 8.15 1.89
CA PHE A 130 -5.32 6.93 2.23
C PHE A 130 -6.15 5.67 1.98
N ASN A 131 -7.43 5.69 2.36
CA ASN A 131 -8.40 4.63 2.14
C ASN A 131 -8.57 4.30 0.65
N SER A 132 -8.53 5.30 -0.22
CA SER A 132 -8.56 5.15 -1.68
C SER A 132 -7.36 4.35 -2.21
N LEU A 133 -6.17 4.59 -1.66
CA LEU A 133 -4.96 3.83 -1.96
C LEU A 133 -5.07 2.39 -1.42
N GLU A 134 -5.41 2.23 -0.14
CA GLU A 134 -5.50 0.90 0.49
C GLU A 134 -6.48 -0.03 -0.22
N LYS A 135 -7.66 0.48 -0.61
CA LYS A 135 -8.66 -0.28 -1.37
C LYS A 135 -8.08 -0.87 -2.65
N ARG A 136 -7.33 -0.08 -3.41
CA ARG A 136 -6.72 -0.50 -4.68
C ARG A 136 -5.57 -1.48 -4.46
N LEU A 137 -4.74 -1.23 -3.45
CA LEU A 137 -3.67 -2.16 -3.07
C LEU A 137 -4.24 -3.52 -2.63
N TYR A 138 -5.31 -3.52 -1.84
CA TYR A 138 -5.97 -4.74 -1.39
C TYR A 138 -6.53 -5.55 -2.56
N GLN A 139 -7.27 -4.91 -3.47
CA GLN A 139 -7.81 -5.55 -4.67
C GLN A 139 -6.71 -6.13 -5.56
N ARG A 140 -5.55 -5.47 -5.63
CA ARG A 140 -4.47 -5.89 -6.53
C ARG A 140 -3.59 -7.00 -5.97
N PHE A 141 -3.24 -6.92 -4.69
CA PHE A 141 -2.23 -7.81 -4.09
C PHE A 141 -2.82 -8.95 -3.27
N PHE A 142 -4.06 -8.81 -2.81
CA PHE A 142 -4.68 -9.82 -1.93
C PHE A 142 -5.81 -10.58 -2.61
N LEU A 143 -6.60 -9.93 -3.46
CA LEU A 143 -7.69 -10.60 -4.17
C LEU A 143 -7.21 -11.25 -5.47
N SER A 144 -7.67 -12.48 -5.71
CA SER A 144 -7.48 -13.13 -7.00
C SER A 144 -8.32 -12.45 -8.10
N PRO A 145 -8.00 -12.64 -9.39
CA PRO A 145 -8.83 -12.14 -10.48
C PRO A 145 -10.30 -12.60 -10.38
N GLU A 146 -10.53 -13.83 -9.95
CA GLU A 146 -11.86 -14.42 -9.77
C GLU A 146 -12.61 -13.76 -8.61
N GLN A 147 -11.93 -13.48 -7.49
CA GLN A 147 -12.51 -12.79 -6.36
C GLN A 147 -12.87 -11.34 -6.71
N ASN A 148 -11.99 -10.65 -7.44
CA ASN A 148 -12.27 -9.30 -7.95
C ASN A 148 -13.49 -9.29 -8.87
N GLN A 149 -13.61 -10.29 -9.76
CA GLN A 149 -14.76 -10.41 -10.66
C GLN A 149 -16.04 -10.74 -9.89
N ALA A 150 -15.99 -11.68 -8.95
CA ALA A 150 -17.13 -12.03 -8.10
C ALA A 150 -17.65 -10.85 -7.29
N GLU A 151 -16.75 -10.01 -6.78
CA GLU A 151 -17.13 -8.77 -6.10
C GLU A 151 -17.77 -7.76 -7.04
N LYS A 152 -17.19 -7.57 -8.23
CA LYS A 152 -17.74 -6.67 -9.27
C LYS A 152 -19.14 -7.08 -9.72
N ASP A 153 -19.38 -8.39 -9.82
CA ASP A 153 -20.67 -8.97 -10.19
C ASP A 153 -21.66 -9.03 -9.02
N GLY A 154 -21.23 -8.63 -7.81
CA GLY A 154 -22.08 -8.59 -6.62
C GLY A 154 -22.31 -9.95 -5.94
N TYR A 155 -21.54 -10.99 -6.29
CA TYR A 155 -21.61 -12.29 -5.60
C TYR A 155 -21.01 -12.25 -4.20
N ILE A 156 -20.00 -11.40 -3.98
CA ILE A 156 -19.37 -11.19 -2.68
C ILE A 156 -19.25 -9.72 -2.38
N TYR A 157 -19.19 -9.38 -1.09
CA TYR A 157 -18.84 -8.05 -0.62
C TYR A 157 -17.72 -8.16 0.40
N VAL A 158 -16.55 -7.61 0.07
CA VAL A 158 -15.42 -7.61 1.00
C VAL A 158 -15.54 -6.38 1.89
N HIS A 159 -15.85 -6.60 3.16
CA HIS A 159 -15.96 -5.53 4.16
C HIS A 159 -14.61 -4.81 4.38
N ASP A 160 -14.69 -3.48 4.46
CA ASP A 160 -13.60 -2.59 4.89
C ASP A 160 -12.29 -2.77 4.10
N LYS A 161 -12.36 -3.09 2.80
CA LYS A 161 -11.19 -3.21 1.90
C LYS A 161 -10.24 -2.02 1.95
N ASN A 162 -10.80 -0.85 2.25
CA ASN A 162 -10.09 0.41 2.33
C ASN A 162 -9.31 0.60 3.64
N ALA A 163 -9.33 -0.36 4.58
CA ALA A 163 -8.54 -0.31 5.82
C ALA A 163 -7.96 -1.68 6.23
N ARG A 164 -8.45 -2.77 5.62
CA ARG A 164 -8.09 -4.15 5.93
C ARG A 164 -6.65 -4.53 5.62
N LEU A 165 -5.97 -3.75 4.78
CA LEU A 165 -4.61 -4.06 4.34
C LEU A 165 -3.60 -3.97 5.49
N LEU A 166 -3.72 -2.95 6.35
CA LEU A 166 -2.70 -2.64 7.34
C LEU A 166 -3.04 -3.08 8.76
N THR A 167 -4.31 -3.40 9.04
CA THR A 167 -4.72 -3.72 10.40
C THR A 167 -5.90 -4.70 10.50
N MET A 168 -6.35 -4.95 11.71
CA MET A 168 -7.45 -5.81 12.11
C MET A 168 -8.77 -5.05 12.27
N ASN A 169 -9.86 -5.81 12.37
CA ASN A 169 -11.22 -5.28 12.49
C ASN A 169 -11.54 -4.84 13.93
N CYS A 170 -12.03 -5.77 14.75
CA CYS A 170 -12.51 -5.49 16.10
C CYS A 170 -11.72 -6.29 17.13
N CYS A 171 -11.69 -5.80 18.37
CA CYS A 171 -11.19 -6.55 19.52
C CYS A 171 -12.05 -6.37 20.77
N LEU A 172 -11.95 -7.36 21.65
CA LEU A 172 -12.23 -7.21 23.08
C LEU A 172 -10.90 -6.90 23.75
N PHE A 173 -10.72 -5.67 24.20
CA PHE A 173 -9.45 -5.17 24.67
C PHE A 173 -9.27 -5.44 26.16
N ASP A 174 -8.21 -6.14 26.54
CA ASP A 174 -7.90 -6.50 27.93
C ASP A 174 -7.33 -5.30 28.71
N MET A 175 -8.23 -4.37 29.06
CA MET A 175 -7.87 -3.14 29.77
C MET A 175 -7.34 -3.43 31.17
N ALA A 176 -7.87 -4.44 31.86
CA ALA A 176 -7.40 -4.82 33.19
C ALA A 176 -5.91 -5.18 33.17
N ASN A 177 -5.49 -6.00 32.21
CA ASN A 177 -4.09 -6.39 32.07
C ASN A 177 -3.20 -5.21 31.65
N VAL A 178 -3.68 -4.31 30.79
CA VAL A 178 -2.90 -3.13 30.38
C VAL A 178 -2.63 -2.19 31.55
N LEU A 179 -3.61 -1.96 32.43
CA LEU A 179 -3.43 -1.03 33.55
C LEU A 179 -2.61 -1.64 34.69
N ASN A 180 -2.68 -2.96 34.89
CA ASN A 180 -2.00 -3.67 35.98
C ASN A 180 -0.47 -3.59 35.83
N GLY A 181 0.23 -3.03 36.82
CA GLY A 181 1.67 -2.85 36.79
C GLY A 181 2.18 -1.76 35.83
N GLY A 182 1.29 -1.09 35.09
CA GLY A 182 1.63 -0.09 34.09
C GLY A 182 2.03 -0.68 32.74
N PHE A 183 2.20 0.19 31.75
CA PHE A 183 2.47 -0.17 30.36
C PHE A 183 3.26 0.93 29.64
N THR A 184 3.70 0.68 28.41
CA THR A 184 4.31 1.71 27.56
C THR A 184 3.43 1.97 26.36
N MET A 185 3.10 3.24 26.12
CA MET A 185 2.34 3.67 24.94
C MET A 185 3.17 4.63 24.11
N GLY A 186 3.47 4.22 22.88
CA GLY A 186 4.48 4.91 22.06
C GLY A 186 5.84 4.88 22.75
N ASN A 187 6.36 6.07 23.10
CA ASN A 187 7.63 6.24 23.82
C ASN A 187 7.44 6.63 25.30
N LEU A 188 6.20 6.61 25.81
CA LEU A 188 5.87 7.07 27.15
C LEU A 188 5.53 5.88 28.07
N PRO A 189 6.26 5.71 29.18
CA PRO A 189 5.87 4.76 30.21
C PRO A 189 4.72 5.33 31.06
N TYR A 190 3.71 4.50 31.27
CA TYR A 190 2.57 4.73 32.15
C TYR A 190 2.71 3.81 33.37
N ASN A 191 2.52 4.38 34.55
CA ASN A 191 2.42 3.59 35.78
C ASN A 191 0.99 3.11 35.98
N GLU A 192 0.81 2.04 36.76
CA GLU A 192 -0.52 1.63 37.19
C GLU A 192 -1.24 2.80 37.90
N PRO A 193 -2.51 3.09 37.55
CA PRO A 193 -3.28 4.13 38.20
C PRO A 193 -3.37 3.94 39.72
N GLY A 194 -3.10 5.02 40.46
CA GLY A 194 -3.17 5.03 41.92
C GLY A 194 -4.58 5.23 42.46
N THR A 195 -5.49 5.75 41.64
CA THR A 195 -6.84 6.19 42.00
C THR A 195 -7.79 6.03 40.81
N LEU A 196 -9.10 6.03 41.09
CA LEU A 196 -10.16 5.88 40.11
C LEU A 196 -10.18 6.99 39.05
N ASP A 197 -9.96 8.24 39.45
CA ASP A 197 -9.87 9.39 38.53
C ASP A 197 -8.72 9.20 37.52
N THR A 198 -7.53 8.84 38.00
CA THR A 198 -6.38 8.55 37.14
C THR A 198 -6.65 7.34 36.24
N ALA A 199 -7.39 6.34 36.72
CA ALA A 199 -7.76 5.19 35.90
C ALA A 199 -8.67 5.61 34.73
N PHE A 200 -9.64 6.50 34.95
CA PHE A 200 -10.46 7.04 33.87
C PHE A 200 -9.63 7.78 32.82
N ASP A 201 -8.70 8.63 33.25
CA ASP A 201 -7.82 9.38 32.34
C ASP A 201 -6.96 8.45 31.48
N VAL A 202 -6.30 7.48 32.11
CA VAL A 202 -5.42 6.52 31.41
C VAL A 202 -6.22 5.61 30.47
N ILE A 203 -7.41 5.16 30.86
CA ILE A 203 -8.29 4.40 29.97
C ILE A 203 -8.68 5.22 28.73
N GLY A 204 -8.99 6.52 28.91
CA GLY A 204 -9.29 7.42 27.81
C GLY A 204 -8.13 7.55 26.81
N ASP A 205 -6.91 7.72 27.31
CA ASP A 205 -5.67 7.74 26.53
C ASP A 205 -5.50 6.46 25.71
N VAL A 206 -5.66 5.29 26.36
CA VAL A 206 -5.53 3.99 25.70
C VAL A 206 -6.59 3.81 24.63
N ILE A 207 -7.86 4.16 24.91
CA ILE A 207 -8.95 4.06 23.91
C ILE A 207 -8.60 4.89 22.68
N LEU A 208 -8.20 6.16 22.86
CA LEU A 208 -7.92 7.05 21.74
C LEU A 208 -6.75 6.52 20.88
N SER A 209 -5.72 5.96 21.52
CA SER A 209 -4.56 5.43 20.81
C SER A 209 -4.84 4.09 20.14
N ALA A 210 -5.37 3.12 20.89
CA ALA A 210 -5.56 1.75 20.46
C ALA A 210 -6.72 1.60 19.46
N ALA A 211 -7.83 2.32 19.65
CA ALA A 211 -8.94 2.30 18.70
C ALA A 211 -8.50 2.85 17.32
N GLY A 212 -7.60 3.83 17.29
CA GLY A 212 -7.03 4.35 16.05
C GLY A 212 -6.09 3.39 15.31
N GLN A 213 -5.70 2.27 15.94
CA GLN A 213 -4.91 1.23 15.29
C GLN A 213 -5.77 0.20 14.55
N GLN A 214 -7.10 0.25 14.62
CA GLN A 214 -8.01 -0.69 13.97
C GLN A 214 -9.12 0.06 13.22
N TYR A 215 -9.86 -0.61 12.33
CA TYR A 215 -10.97 0.01 11.58
C TYR A 215 -12.36 -0.37 12.07
N GLY A 216 -12.44 -1.34 12.98
CA GLY A 216 -13.70 -1.83 13.55
C GLY A 216 -13.95 -1.37 14.98
N GLY A 217 -14.94 -2.01 15.60
CA GLY A 217 -15.35 -1.75 16.97
C GLY A 217 -14.28 -2.09 18.00
N PHE A 218 -14.00 -1.14 18.89
CA PHE A 218 -13.11 -1.30 20.04
C PHE A 218 -13.96 -1.44 21.30
N THR A 219 -13.94 -2.61 21.94
CA THR A 219 -14.75 -2.87 23.13
C THR A 219 -13.87 -3.14 24.32
N ILE A 220 -14.13 -2.45 25.43
CA ILE A 220 -13.58 -2.80 26.74
C ILE A 220 -14.65 -3.60 27.49
N PRO A 221 -14.52 -4.93 27.59
CA PRO A 221 -15.49 -5.73 28.32
C PRO A 221 -15.38 -5.46 29.82
N GLU A 222 -16.51 -5.58 30.53
CA GLU A 222 -16.56 -5.59 32.00
C GLU A 222 -15.88 -4.36 32.64
N ILE A 223 -16.06 -3.19 32.03
CA ILE A 223 -15.44 -1.93 32.49
C ILE A 223 -15.78 -1.59 33.95
N ASP A 224 -16.95 -2.00 34.42
CA ASP A 224 -17.38 -1.90 35.81
C ASP A 224 -16.47 -2.68 36.76
N LYS A 225 -16.07 -3.92 36.39
CA LYS A 225 -15.12 -4.72 37.17
C LYS A 225 -13.72 -4.13 37.14
N VAL A 226 -13.28 -3.64 35.98
CA VAL A 226 -11.97 -2.98 35.85
C VAL A 226 -11.90 -1.75 36.77
N LEU A 227 -12.93 -0.91 36.74
CA LEU A 227 -12.99 0.31 37.55
C LEU A 227 -13.25 0.04 39.04
N ALA A 228 -13.95 -1.04 39.39
CA ALA A 228 -14.22 -1.39 40.79
C ALA A 228 -12.93 -1.54 41.62
N TYR A 229 -11.88 -2.16 41.06
CA TYR A 229 -10.57 -2.28 41.70
C TYR A 229 -9.97 -0.91 42.04
N TYR A 230 -10.03 0.04 41.11
CA TYR A 230 -9.52 1.40 41.33
C TYR A 230 -10.42 2.24 42.24
N ALA A 231 -11.73 1.97 42.26
CA ALA A 231 -12.67 2.60 43.18
C ALA A 231 -12.39 2.21 44.64
N GLU A 232 -12.14 0.93 44.91
CA GLU A 232 -11.75 0.44 46.24
C GLU A 232 -10.39 1.03 46.67
N LYS A 233 -9.41 1.06 45.76
CA LYS A 233 -8.09 1.68 45.99
C LYS A 233 -8.23 3.16 46.35
N SER A 234 -9.06 3.90 45.63
CA SER A 234 -9.41 5.29 45.95
C SER A 234 -10.07 5.43 47.31
N TYR A 235 -11.07 4.60 47.61
CA TYR A 235 -11.78 4.64 48.91
C TYR A 235 -10.80 4.49 50.08
N HIS A 236 -9.93 3.48 50.05
CA HIS A 236 -8.93 3.27 51.10
C HIS A 236 -7.93 4.41 51.20
N LYS A 237 -7.46 4.94 50.07
CA LYS A 237 -6.54 6.08 50.05
C LYS A 237 -7.16 7.31 50.72
N TYR A 238 -8.39 7.67 50.35
CA TYR A 238 -9.06 8.82 50.94
C TYR A 238 -9.41 8.60 52.41
N LEU A 239 -9.88 7.40 52.77
CA LEU A 239 -10.15 7.06 54.18
C LEU A 239 -8.91 7.19 55.06
N SER A 240 -7.74 6.74 54.58
CA SER A 240 -6.47 6.85 55.32
C SER A 240 -5.93 8.28 55.44
N SER A 241 -6.49 9.22 54.67
CA SER A 241 -6.11 10.64 54.69
C SER A 241 -6.90 11.44 55.74
N TYR A 242 -7.88 10.82 56.39
CA TYR A 242 -8.66 11.35 57.52
C TYR A 242 -8.22 10.70 58.83
#